data_AF-A0A4Y1RND6-F1
#
_entry.id   AF-A0A4Y1RND6-F1
#
_cell.length_a   1.000
_cell.length_b   1.000
_cell.length_c   1.000
_cell.angle_alpha   90.00
_cell.angle_beta   90.00
_cell.angle_gamma   90.00
#
_symmetry.space_group_name_H-M   'P 1'
#
loop_
_entity.id
_entity.type
_entity.pdbx_description
1 polymer ?
#
loop_
_entity_poly.entity_id
_entity_poly.type
_entity_poly.pdbx_seq_one_letter_code
_entity_poly.pdbx_strand_id
1 'polypeptide(L)'
;MSAEVELQVKEEIVRLMKATFIRPARYVEWLSNIVPVKKKIGAIRICADFRILNLATPKDEYRITMADLLVDRAAKHEILSFMDGHSGYNQIFIAEEDVHKTAFRCPGSIETFEYLVMPFGRGHISTGNERHFP
;
A
#
# COMPACT_ATOMS: atom_id res chain seq x y z
N MET A 1 -18.16 -8.53 11.12
CA MET A 1 -17.59 -7.22 11.52
C MET A 1 -18.57 -6.60 12.50
N SER A 2 -18.11 -5.95 13.58
CA SER A 2 -19.03 -5.20 14.46
C SER A 2 -19.48 -3.93 13.72
N ALA A 3 -20.75 -3.50 13.89
CA ALA A 3 -21.31 -2.34 13.19
C ALA A 3 -20.48 -1.06 13.37
N GLU A 4 -19.80 -0.91 14.50
CA GLU A 4 -18.88 0.19 14.80
C GLU A 4 -17.64 0.19 13.88
N VAL A 5 -17.11 -0.99 13.55
CA VAL A 5 -15.95 -1.11 12.65
C VAL A 5 -16.34 -0.76 11.21
N GLU A 6 -17.55 -1.10 10.80
CA GLU A 6 -18.06 -0.76 9.45
C GLU A 6 -18.21 0.75 9.27
N LEU A 7 -18.64 1.48 10.30
CA LEU A 7 -18.72 2.94 10.27
C LEU A 7 -17.32 3.57 10.15
N GLN A 8 -16.37 3.11 10.96
CA GLN A 8 -14.98 3.59 10.93
C GLN A 8 -14.29 3.28 9.60
N VAL A 9 -14.59 2.12 9.00
CA VAL A 9 -14.10 1.76 7.65
C VAL A 9 -14.66 2.73 6.60
N LYS A 10 -15.96 3.06 6.66
CA LYS A 10 -16.56 4.05 5.75
C LYS A 10 -15.92 5.42 5.85
N GLU A 11 -15.66 5.89 7.08
CA GLU A 11 -14.99 7.18 7.31
C GLU A 11 -13.57 7.21 6.72
N GLU A 12 -12.80 6.14 6.90
CA GLU A 12 -11.44 6.05 6.35
C GLU A 12 -11.45 5.96 4.82
N ILE A 13 -12.41 5.25 4.20
CA ILE A 13 -12.59 5.24 2.73
C ILE A 13 -12.84 6.65 2.21
N VAL A 14 -13.76 7.39 2.83
CA VAL A 14 -14.05 8.79 2.43
C VAL A 14 -12.80 9.66 2.53
N ARG A 15 -11.99 9.47 3.57
CA ARG A 15 -10.72 10.17 3.73
C ARG A 15 -9.72 9.80 2.62
N LEU A 16 -9.60 8.52 2.29
CA LEU A 16 -8.72 8.04 1.20
C LEU A 16 -9.17 8.56 -0.17
N MET A 17 -10.48 8.65 -0.41
CA MET A 17 -11.04 9.25 -1.64
C MET A 17 -10.73 10.74 -1.72
N LYS A 18 -10.92 11.49 -0.62
CA LYS A 18 -10.58 12.93 -0.56
C LYS A 18 -9.09 13.18 -0.80
N ALA A 19 -8.23 12.26 -0.36
CA ALA A 19 -6.79 12.31 -0.59
C ALA A 19 -6.38 11.83 -2.00
N THR A 20 -7.31 11.44 -2.86
CA THR A 20 -7.05 10.86 -4.20
C THR A 20 -6.18 9.61 -4.20
N PHE A 21 -6.13 8.89 -3.07
CA PHE A 21 -5.37 7.65 -2.94
C PHE A 21 -6.09 6.45 -3.54
N ILE A 22 -7.43 6.51 -3.58
CA ILE A 22 -8.29 5.46 -4.13
C ILE A 22 -9.31 6.05 -5.10
N ARG A 23 -9.74 5.24 -6.06
CA ARG A 23 -10.82 5.56 -7.01
C ARG A 23 -11.85 4.42 -7.08
N PRO A 24 -13.12 4.70 -7.43
CA PRO A 24 -14.08 3.64 -7.70
C PRO A 24 -13.64 2.84 -8.94
N ALA A 25 -13.64 1.51 -8.81
CA ALA A 25 -13.29 0.59 -9.88
C ALA A 25 -14.47 0.43 -10.85
N ARG A 26 -14.21 0.43 -12.16
CA ARG A 26 -15.24 0.16 -13.19
C ARG A 26 -15.25 -1.31 -13.63
N TYR A 27 -14.07 -1.92 -13.72
CA TYR A 27 -13.87 -3.29 -14.14
C TYR A 27 -12.85 -3.92 -13.21
N VAL A 28 -13.21 -5.05 -12.60
CA VAL A 28 -12.37 -5.70 -11.60
C VAL A 28 -12.07 -7.12 -12.03
N GLU A 29 -10.82 -7.39 -12.37
CA GLU A 29 -10.31 -8.75 -12.62
C GLU A 29 -9.71 -9.37 -11.35
N TRP A 30 -9.16 -8.54 -10.47
CA TRP A 30 -8.51 -8.94 -9.22
C TRP A 30 -9.24 -8.34 -8.04
N LEU A 31 -9.65 -9.15 -7.06
CA LEU A 31 -10.38 -8.66 -5.90
C LEU A 31 -9.73 -9.11 -4.59
N SER A 32 -9.21 -8.15 -3.85
CA SER A 32 -8.72 -8.35 -2.48
C SER A 32 -9.78 -8.00 -1.44
N ASN A 33 -9.76 -8.73 -0.33
CA ASN A 33 -10.52 -8.35 0.87
C ASN A 33 -9.75 -7.30 1.67
N ILE A 34 -10.47 -6.45 2.41
CA ILE A 34 -9.84 -5.56 3.37
C ILE A 34 -9.78 -6.16 4.76
N VAL A 35 -8.74 -5.79 5.48
CA VAL A 35 -8.48 -6.10 6.88
C VAL A 35 -8.36 -4.78 7.63
N PRO A 36 -9.36 -4.38 8.42
CA PRO A 36 -9.25 -3.21 9.28
C PRO A 36 -8.30 -3.53 10.45
N VAL A 37 -7.24 -2.72 10.57
CA VAL A 37 -6.25 -2.82 11.63
C VAL A 37 -6.43 -1.65 12.59
N LYS A 38 -6.73 -1.94 13.86
CA LYS A 38 -6.83 -0.92 14.91
C LYS A 38 -5.43 -0.47 15.33
N LYS A 39 -5.15 0.83 15.27
CA LYS A 39 -3.95 1.41 15.88
C LYS A 39 -4.09 1.51 17.39
N LYS A 40 -2.95 1.65 18.07
CA LYS A 40 -2.85 1.99 19.50
C LYS A 40 -3.58 3.29 19.88
N ILE A 41 -3.72 4.23 18.94
CA ILE A 41 -4.37 5.55 19.13
C ILE A 41 -5.88 5.48 18.80
N GLY A 42 -6.46 4.28 18.65
CA GLY A 42 -7.88 4.10 18.35
C GLY A 42 -8.30 4.33 16.88
N ALA A 43 -7.45 4.96 16.07
CA ALA A 43 -7.68 5.09 14.63
C ALA A 43 -7.61 3.73 13.92
N ILE A 44 -8.50 3.48 12.96
CA ILE A 44 -8.43 2.31 12.07
C ILE A 44 -7.58 2.66 10.84
N ARG A 45 -6.75 1.71 10.42
CA ARG A 45 -6.15 1.69 9.08
C ARG A 45 -6.76 0.56 8.28
N ILE A 46 -7.11 0.85 7.03
CA ILE A 46 -7.56 -0.18 6.09
C ILE A 46 -6.32 -0.77 5.42
N CYS A 47 -6.08 -2.06 5.62
CA CYS A 47 -5.07 -2.80 4.88
C CYS A 47 -5.78 -3.70 3.87
N ALA A 48 -5.34 -3.69 2.61
CA ALA A 48 -5.81 -4.68 1.65
C ALA A 48 -5.00 -5.99 1.83
N ASP A 49 -5.68 -7.12 1.75
CA ASP A 49 -5.06 -8.43 1.85
C ASP A 49 -4.46 -8.84 0.51
N PHE A 50 -3.16 -8.63 0.37
CA PHE A 50 -2.40 -8.94 -0.84
C PHE A 50 -1.76 -10.33 -0.82
N ARG A 51 -2.18 -11.25 0.06
CA ARG A 51 -1.54 -12.59 0.14
C ARG A 51 -1.53 -13.33 -1.20
N ILE A 52 -2.64 -13.29 -1.93
CA ILE A 52 -2.77 -13.93 -3.25
C ILE A 52 -1.93 -13.19 -4.29
N LEU A 53 -1.99 -11.85 -4.30
CA LEU A 53 -1.22 -11.02 -5.21
C LEU A 53 0.30 -11.18 -5.00
N ASN A 54 0.75 -11.25 -3.75
CA ASN A 54 2.15 -11.47 -3.39
C ASN A 54 2.66 -12.87 -3.80
N LEU A 55 1.77 -13.87 -3.91
CA LEU A 55 2.14 -15.20 -4.39
C LEU A 55 2.23 -15.24 -5.92
N ALA A 56 1.33 -14.54 -6.61
CA ALA A 56 1.29 -14.44 -8.07
C ALA A 56 2.42 -13.55 -8.62
N THR A 57 2.92 -12.62 -7.82
CA THR A 57 4.01 -11.72 -8.23
C THR A 57 5.37 -12.42 -8.06
N PRO A 58 6.19 -12.56 -9.11
CA PRO A 58 7.55 -13.07 -8.96
C PRO A 58 8.34 -12.17 -8.02
N LYS A 59 9.15 -12.77 -7.14
CA LYS A 59 9.97 -12.01 -6.20
C LYS A 59 11.01 -11.18 -6.96
N ASP A 60 11.09 -9.89 -6.67
CA ASP A 60 12.18 -9.07 -7.19
C ASP A 60 13.44 -9.41 -6.39
N GLU A 61 14.40 -10.05 -7.04
CA GLU A 61 15.69 -10.44 -6.44
C GLU A 61 16.70 -9.28 -6.42
N TYR A 62 16.22 -8.02 -6.46
CA TYR A 62 17.09 -6.88 -6.28
C TYR A 62 17.67 -6.92 -4.86
N ARG A 63 18.92 -7.38 -4.78
CA ARG A 63 19.68 -7.37 -3.54
C ARG A 63 19.77 -5.92 -3.07
N ILE A 64 19.46 -5.71 -1.79
CA ILE A 64 19.64 -4.46 -1.02
C ILE A 64 21.14 -4.06 -0.94
N THR A 65 22.01 -4.61 -1.78
CA THR A 65 23.43 -4.29 -1.95
C THR A 65 23.74 -2.79 -2.03
N MET A 66 22.83 -1.96 -2.53
CA MET A 66 23.03 -0.51 -2.52
C MET A 66 22.82 0.14 -1.15
N ALA A 67 21.92 -0.38 -0.32
CA ALA A 67 21.76 0.15 1.04
C ALA A 67 22.98 -0.19 1.90
N ASP A 68 23.52 -1.41 1.78
CA ASP A 68 24.74 -1.81 2.49
C ASP A 68 25.91 -0.87 2.12
N LEU A 69 26.08 -0.56 0.84
CA LEU A 69 27.10 0.38 0.36
C LEU A 69 26.87 1.82 0.89
N LEU A 70 25.62 2.27 0.98
CA LEU A 70 25.26 3.57 1.51
C LEU A 70 25.47 3.64 3.03
N VAL A 71 25.16 2.57 3.76
CA VAL A 71 25.41 2.44 5.20
C VAL A 71 26.92 2.47 5.48
N ASP A 72 27.72 1.74 4.70
CA ASP A 72 29.19 1.74 4.83
C ASP A 72 29.82 3.11 4.55
N ARG A 73 29.22 3.90 3.63
CA ARG A 73 29.64 5.28 3.37
C ARG A 73 29.19 6.25 4.45
N ALA A 74 27.98 6.08 4.97
CA ALA A 74 27.43 6.89 6.04
C ALA A 74 28.18 6.66 7.37
N ALA A 75 28.60 5.43 7.66
CA ALA A 75 29.35 5.05 8.86
C ALA A 75 30.72 5.77 9.01
N LYS A 76 31.24 6.39 7.94
CA LYS A 76 32.48 7.17 7.97
C LYS A 76 32.29 8.65 8.35
N HIS A 77 31.06 9.10 8.59
CA HIS A 77 30.76 10.48 8.95
C HIS A 77 30.48 10.60 10.44
N GLU A 78 30.99 11.66 11.06
CA GLU A 78 30.90 11.90 12.52
C GLU A 78 29.48 12.30 12.97
N ILE A 79 28.64 12.79 12.06
CA ILE A 79 27.27 13.24 12.33
C ILE A 79 26.32 12.65 11.29
N LEU A 80 25.27 11.98 11.75
CA LEU A 80 24.20 11.42 10.92
C LEU A 80 22.86 12.02 11.36
N SER A 81 22.12 12.60 10.41
CA SER A 81 20.73 13.04 10.61
C SER A 81 19.77 12.06 9.93
N PHE A 82 18.87 11.44 10.69
CA PHE A 82 17.86 10.54 10.15
C PHE A 82 16.55 11.30 9.93
N MET A 83 16.05 11.31 8.69
CA MET A 83 14.73 11.85 8.37
C MET A 83 13.71 10.71 8.35
N ASP A 84 12.62 10.84 9.12
CA ASP A 84 11.54 9.85 9.11
C ASP A 84 10.62 10.07 7.90
N GLY A 85 10.62 9.09 6.98
CA GLY A 85 9.79 9.05 5.79
C GLY A 85 8.52 8.19 5.96
N HIS A 86 7.96 8.05 7.16
CA HIS A 86 6.80 7.16 7.43
C HIS A 86 5.58 7.38 6.51
N SER A 87 5.48 8.53 5.83
CA SER A 87 4.44 8.85 4.82
C SER A 87 4.82 8.54 3.37
N GLY A 88 6.07 8.16 3.09
CA GLY A 88 6.60 8.02 1.72
C GLY A 88 5.91 6.96 0.87
N TYR A 89 5.36 5.91 1.48
CA TYR A 89 4.67 4.84 0.75
C TYR A 89 3.43 5.32 -0.02
N ASN A 90 2.68 6.25 0.57
CA ASN A 90 1.49 6.83 -0.07
C ASN A 90 1.85 7.88 -1.15
N GLN A 91 3.13 8.20 -1.32
CA GLN A 91 3.60 9.15 -2.34
C GLN A 91 4.05 8.44 -3.63
N ILE A 92 4.16 7.11 -3.62
CA ILE A 92 4.54 6.32 -4.79
C ILE A 92 3.27 5.90 -5.52
N PHE A 93 3.08 6.40 -6.74
CA PHE A 93 1.98 5.99 -7.60
C PHE A 93 2.21 4.56 -8.12
N ILE A 94 1.12 3.81 -8.25
CA ILE A 94 1.13 2.52 -8.92
C ILE A 94 1.15 2.77 -10.44
N ALA A 95 1.86 1.93 -11.18
CA ALA A 95 1.79 1.94 -12.64
C ALA A 95 0.34 1.77 -13.10
N GLU A 96 -0.10 2.54 -14.09
CA GLU A 96 -1.51 2.57 -14.51
C GLU A 96 -2.04 1.20 -14.94
N GLU A 97 -1.17 0.42 -15.57
CA GLU A 97 -1.39 -0.97 -15.99
C GLU A 97 -1.68 -1.90 -14.82
N ASP A 98 -1.31 -1.53 -13.61
CA ASP A 98 -1.30 -2.40 -12.45
C ASP A 98 -2.28 -1.96 -11.35
N VAL A 99 -2.88 -0.78 -11.52
CA VAL A 99 -3.92 -0.24 -10.63
C VAL A 99 -5.08 -1.23 -10.51
N HIS A 100 -5.50 -1.84 -11.61
CA HIS A 100 -6.62 -2.80 -11.63
C HIS A 100 -6.35 -4.06 -10.79
N LYS A 101 -5.07 -4.44 -10.59
CA LYS A 101 -4.66 -5.59 -9.76
C LYS A 101 -4.82 -5.33 -8.26
N THR A 102 -5.01 -4.06 -7.88
CA THR A 102 -5.11 -3.63 -6.48
C THR A 102 -6.53 -3.30 -6.04
N ALA A 103 -7.53 -3.75 -6.79
CA ALA A 103 -8.91 -3.52 -6.42
C ALA A 103 -9.31 -4.30 -5.16
N PHE A 104 -10.11 -3.65 -4.31
CA PHE A 104 -10.60 -4.22 -3.07
C PHE A 104 -12.09 -3.96 -2.88
N ARG A 105 -12.72 -4.86 -2.12
CA ARG A 105 -14.11 -4.70 -1.70
C ARG A 105 -14.21 -4.29 -0.25
N CYS A 106 -15.08 -3.32 0.01
CA CYS A 106 -15.43 -2.93 1.37
C CYS A 106 -16.56 -3.83 1.94
N PRO A 107 -16.43 -4.34 3.18
CA PRO A 107 -17.44 -5.15 3.82
C PRO A 107 -18.68 -4.29 4.07
N GLY A 108 -19.84 -4.76 3.59
CA GLY A 108 -21.11 -4.05 3.76
C GLY A 108 -21.43 -3.03 2.67
N SER A 109 -20.59 -2.87 1.64
CA SER A 109 -20.91 -2.09 0.44
C SER A 109 -20.70 -2.92 -0.82
N ILE A 110 -21.51 -2.63 -1.85
CA ILE A 110 -21.43 -3.30 -3.17
C ILE A 110 -20.28 -2.72 -4.01
N GLU A 111 -19.84 -1.50 -3.70
CA GLU A 111 -18.80 -0.80 -4.45
C GLU A 111 -17.41 -1.40 -4.23
N THR A 112 -16.61 -1.35 -5.30
CA THR A 112 -15.21 -1.76 -5.34
C THR A 112 -14.34 -0.55 -5.63
N PHE A 113 -13.17 -0.52 -5.01
CA PHE A 113 -12.22 0.59 -5.11
C PHE A 113 -10.85 0.08 -5.52
N GLU A 114 -10.13 0.86 -6.32
CA GLU A 114 -8.75 0.62 -6.74
C GLU A 114 -7.80 1.62 -6.06
N TYR A 115 -6.59 1.18 -5.75
CA TYR A 115 -5.54 2.05 -5.23
C TYR A 115 -4.77 2.73 -6.37
N LEU A 116 -4.61 4.04 -6.28
CA LEU A 116 -3.75 4.83 -7.19
C LEU A 116 -2.33 4.96 -6.64
N VAL A 117 -2.20 4.95 -5.32
CA VAL A 117 -0.93 4.99 -4.60
C VAL A 117 -0.67 3.66 -3.93
N MET A 118 0.60 3.34 -3.73
CA MET A 118 1.00 2.04 -3.24
C MET A 118 0.41 1.73 -1.85
N PRO A 119 -0.44 0.70 -1.72
CA PRO A 119 -1.13 0.40 -0.47
C PRO A 119 -0.20 -0.27 0.54
N PHE A 120 -0.46 -0.02 1.82
CA PHE A 120 0.21 -0.71 2.91
C PHE A 120 -0.13 -2.22 2.91
N GLY A 121 0.87 -3.06 3.22
CA GLY A 121 0.72 -4.52 3.23
C GLY A 121 1.30 -5.22 1.99
N ARG A 122 1.89 -4.46 1.07
CA ARG A 122 2.65 -4.99 -0.06
C ARG A 122 4.13 -5.13 0.32
N GLY A 123 4.68 -6.33 0.14
CA GLY A 123 5.99 -6.72 0.69
C GLY A 123 7.22 -6.17 -0.05
N HIS A 124 7.05 -5.46 -1.17
CA HIS A 124 8.18 -4.99 -1.98
C HIS A 124 8.09 -3.49 -2.21
N ILE A 125 8.81 -2.70 -1.42
CA ILE A 125 9.06 -1.29 -1.71
C ILE A 125 10.44 -0.88 -1.23
N SER A 126 11.44 -1.11 -2.09
CA SER A 126 12.52 -0.15 -2.27
C SER A 126 13.02 -0.23 -3.71
N THR A 127 12.54 0.72 -4.52
CA THR A 127 13.11 1.17 -5.81
C THR A 127 12.81 0.32 -7.05
N GLY A 128 11.98 0.86 -7.93
CA GLY A 128 11.78 0.34 -9.27
C GLY A 128 10.60 1.02 -9.97
N ASN A 129 10.81 2.26 -10.41
CA ASN A 129 10.03 2.80 -11.52
C ASN A 129 10.20 1.82 -12.71
N GLU A 130 9.11 1.56 -13.46
CA GLU A 130 9.11 0.90 -14.78
C GLU A 130 9.20 -0.63 -14.89
N ARG A 131 8.55 -1.43 -14.03
CA ARG A 131 8.30 -2.84 -14.39
C ARG A 131 6.83 -3.23 -14.21
N HIS A 132 6.15 -3.33 -15.36
CA HIS A 132 4.91 -4.06 -15.62
C HIS A 132 4.77 -5.26 -14.67
N PHE A 133 3.68 -5.37 -13.90
CA PHE A 133 3.37 -6.66 -13.30
C PHE A 133 2.95 -7.62 -14.43
N PRO A 134 3.57 -8.82 -14.54
CA PRO A 134 3.09 -9.84 -15.45
C PRO A 134 1.65 -10.27 -15.13
#